data_AF-A0A1I0KAJ1-F1
#
_entry.id   AF-A0A1I0KAJ1-F1
#
_cell.length_a   1.000
_cell.length_b   1.000
_cell.length_c   1.000
_cell.angle_alpha   90.00
_cell.angle_beta   90.00
_cell.angle_gamma   90.00
#
_symmetry.space_group_name_H-M   'P 1'
#
loop_
_entity.id
_entity.type
_entity.pdbx_description
1 polymer ?
#
loop_
_entity_poly.entity_id
_entity_poly.type
_entity_poly.pdbx_seq_one_letter_code
_entity_poly.pdbx_strand_id
1 'polypeptide(L)'
;MYLVKKTYDNSPEFLRNEHYENITCTVLDTGVTADTEGKKFVLAGSLLDKDGKVVKVTRSGGPEAYTYKFSTEPVGILFATTEVTYGQQAGALMIAGSVNTERLQGDYLVEAVDQLVEKMPFVKFFVDGSLQVKAATPIA
;
A
#
# COMPACT_ATOMS: atom_id res chain seq x y z
N MET A 1 -2.57 25.53 33.37
CA MET A 1 -3.36 24.46 32.73
C MET A 1 -2.95 24.42 31.27
N TYR A 2 -2.38 23.31 30.80
CA TYR A 2 -2.00 23.15 29.39
C TYR A 2 -2.95 22.11 28.76
N LEU A 3 -3.54 22.46 27.61
CA LEU A 3 -4.31 21.52 26.82
C LEU A 3 -3.35 20.75 25.92
N VAL A 4 -3.33 19.43 26.08
CA VAL A 4 -2.66 18.52 25.12
C VAL A 4 -3.75 17.90 24.25
N LYS A 5 -3.74 18.24 22.97
CA LYS A 5 -4.59 17.58 21.98
C LYS A 5 -3.91 16.26 21.59
N LYS A 6 -4.51 15.14 21.99
CA LYS A 6 -4.12 13.81 21.50
C LYS A 6 -5.07 13.42 20.38
N THR A 7 -4.54 13.30 19.17
CA THR A 7 -5.22 12.70 18.04
C THR A 7 -4.95 11.20 18.09
N TYR A 8 -6.02 10.42 18.16
CA TYR A 8 -5.95 8.97 18.02
C TYR A 8 -6.28 8.66 16.58
N ASP A 9 -5.34 8.02 15.89
CA ASP A 9 -5.51 7.55 14.53
C ASP A 9 -5.52 6.02 14.57
N ASN A 10 -6.45 5.41 13.83
CA ASN A 10 -6.50 3.97 13.65
C ASN A 10 -6.28 3.74 12.17
N SER A 11 -5.30 2.90 11.81
CA SER A 11 -5.15 2.46 10.43
C SER A 11 -6.46 1.83 9.96
N PRO A 12 -7.14 2.37 8.93
CA PRO A 12 -8.40 1.79 8.46
C PRO A 12 -8.16 0.35 8.03
N GLU A 13 -9.06 -0.55 8.42
CA GLU A 13 -8.93 -1.96 8.06
C GLU A 13 -9.08 -2.12 6.55
N PHE A 14 -7.98 -2.40 5.85
CA PHE A 14 -7.94 -2.47 4.39
C PHE A 14 -8.42 -3.82 3.85
N LEU A 15 -8.47 -4.84 4.71
CA LEU A 15 -8.87 -6.18 4.32
C LEU A 15 -10.38 -6.24 4.04
N ARG A 16 -10.75 -6.93 2.96
CA ARG A 16 -12.16 -7.12 2.56
C ARG A 16 -12.68 -8.51 2.92
N ASN A 17 -11.79 -9.48 3.12
CA ASN A 17 -12.13 -10.88 3.42
C ASN A 17 -11.08 -11.49 4.38
N GLU A 18 -11.52 -12.38 5.27
CA GLU A 18 -10.66 -13.10 6.23
C GLU A 18 -9.65 -14.06 5.58
N HIS A 19 -9.87 -14.47 4.32
CA HIS A 19 -8.96 -15.34 3.59
C HIS A 19 -7.86 -14.52 2.90
N TYR A 20 -6.64 -14.64 3.43
CA TYR A 20 -5.43 -14.03 2.90
C TYR A 20 -4.22 -14.92 3.14
N GLU A 21 -3.17 -14.71 2.34
CA GLU A 21 -1.90 -15.41 2.47
C GLU A 21 -0.79 -14.38 2.66
N ASN A 22 -0.05 -14.54 3.76
CA ASN A 22 1.07 -13.68 4.11
C ASN A 22 2.37 -14.47 4.10
N ILE A 23 3.43 -13.81 3.64
CA ILE A 23 4.81 -14.28 3.76
C ILE A 23 5.60 -13.32 4.64
N THR A 24 6.68 -13.81 5.23
CA THR A 24 7.62 -12.95 5.97
C THR A 24 8.41 -12.10 4.99
N CYS A 25 8.54 -10.81 5.29
CA CYS A 25 9.41 -9.89 4.55
C CYS A 25 10.25 -9.05 5.50
N THR A 26 11.29 -8.42 4.97
CA THR A 26 11.96 -7.30 5.65
C THR A 26 11.23 -6.01 5.27
N VAL A 27 11.12 -5.06 6.19
CA VAL A 27 10.60 -3.72 5.96
C VAL A 27 11.74 -2.73 6.13
N LEU A 28 12.06 -1.99 5.06
CA LEU A 28 13.16 -1.04 5.04
C LEU A 28 12.76 0.31 5.65
N ASP A 29 13.67 0.95 6.37
CA ASP A 29 13.50 2.31 6.90
C ASP A 29 13.86 3.41 5.89
N THR A 30 14.37 3.01 4.71
CA THR A 30 14.86 3.92 3.68
C THR A 30 13.71 4.72 3.07
N GLY A 31 13.75 6.04 3.21
CA GLY A 31 12.72 6.95 2.68
C GLY A 31 11.45 7.02 3.52
N VAL A 32 11.46 6.43 4.72
CA VAL A 32 10.39 6.57 5.73
C VAL A 32 10.66 7.83 6.54
N THR A 33 9.72 8.76 6.51
CA THR A 33 9.76 10.00 7.30
C THR A 33 9.43 9.70 8.75
N ALA A 34 10.20 10.26 9.67
CA ALA A 34 9.90 10.19 11.09
C ALA A 34 8.68 11.06 11.43
N ASP A 35 7.92 10.65 12.43
CA ASP A 35 6.85 11.41 13.03
C ASP A 35 7.39 12.56 13.91
N THR A 36 6.49 13.27 14.58
CA THR A 36 6.84 14.36 15.49
C THR A 36 7.64 13.92 16.73
N GLU A 37 7.63 12.64 17.06
CA GLU A 37 8.39 12.04 18.17
C GLU A 37 9.72 11.41 17.71
N GLY A 38 10.04 11.48 16.41
CA GLY A 38 11.25 10.91 15.82
C GLY A 38 11.14 9.42 15.49
N LYS A 39 9.96 8.81 15.60
CA LYS A 39 9.73 7.40 15.27
C LYS A 39 9.35 7.24 13.81
N LYS A 40 9.82 6.15 13.19
CA LYS A 40 9.51 5.84 11.79
C LYS A 40 8.53 4.68 11.74
N PHE A 41 7.38 4.87 11.10
CA PHE A 41 6.39 3.82 10.92
C PHE A 41 6.10 3.60 9.44
N VAL A 42 6.08 2.33 9.03
CA VAL A 42 5.45 1.92 7.78
C VAL A 42 4.07 1.38 8.13
N LEU A 43 3.04 2.05 7.66
CA LEU A 43 1.66 1.76 8.03
C LEU A 43 1.14 0.51 7.31
N ALA A 44 0.27 -0.24 7.99
CA ALA A 44 -0.47 -1.35 7.40
C ALA A 44 -1.26 -0.86 6.16
N GLY A 45 -1.25 -1.64 5.07
CA GLY A 45 -1.82 -1.25 3.79
C GLY A 45 -0.85 -0.55 2.82
N SER A 46 0.41 -0.36 3.22
CA SER A 46 1.46 0.17 2.32
C SER A 46 1.91 -0.89 1.31
N LEU A 47 2.17 -0.46 0.07
CA LEU A 47 2.76 -1.32 -0.96
C LEU A 47 4.26 -1.51 -0.69
N LEU A 48 4.76 -2.73 -0.80
CA LEU A 48 6.18 -3.05 -0.66
C LEU A 48 6.73 -3.72 -1.93
N ASP A 49 8.00 -3.42 -2.24
CA ASP A 49 8.75 -4.12 -3.28
C ASP A 49 9.46 -5.38 -2.73
N LYS A 50 10.16 -6.09 -3.62
CA LYS A 50 10.88 -7.33 -3.29
C LYS A 50 11.93 -7.18 -2.17
N ASP A 51 12.47 -5.97 -1.99
CA ASP A 51 13.52 -5.71 -1.01
C ASP A 51 12.94 -5.18 0.31
N GLY A 52 11.63 -4.94 0.37
CA GLY A 52 10.96 -4.41 1.54
C GLY A 52 10.83 -2.90 1.59
N LYS A 53 11.07 -2.21 0.47
CA LYS A 53 10.92 -0.75 0.39
C LYS A 53 9.48 -0.37 0.12
N VAL A 54 9.04 0.73 0.75
CA VAL A 54 7.73 1.32 0.46
C VAL A 54 7.68 1.83 -0.97
N VAL A 55 6.72 1.30 -1.73
CA VAL A 55 6.43 1.70 -3.11
C VAL A 55 5.45 2.87 -3.07
N LYS A 56 5.78 3.94 -3.78
CA LYS A 56 4.89 5.10 -3.96
C LYS A 56 4.40 5.16 -5.39
N VAL A 57 3.15 5.57 -5.56
CA VAL A 57 2.59 5.90 -6.87
C VAL A 57 2.68 7.39 -7.07
N THR A 58 3.30 7.81 -8.17
CA THR A 58 3.35 9.21 -8.58
C THR A 58 2.48 9.41 -9.80
N ARG A 59 1.65 10.46 -9.77
CA ARG A 59 0.87 10.93 -10.91
C ARG A 59 1.65 11.98 -11.69
N SER A 60 1.75 11.78 -12.99
CA SER A 60 2.35 12.72 -13.95
C SER A 60 1.38 12.98 -15.10
N GLY A 61 1.57 14.08 -15.84
CA GLY A 61 0.73 14.43 -16.98
C GLY A 61 -0.23 15.58 -16.69
N GLY A 62 -1.19 15.76 -17.60
CA GLY A 62 -2.18 16.84 -17.56
C GLY A 62 -3.61 16.32 -17.41
N PRO A 63 -4.61 17.21 -17.27
CA PRO A 63 -6.02 16.84 -17.03
C PRO A 63 -6.62 15.90 -18.09
N GLU A 64 -6.05 15.86 -19.29
CA GLU A 64 -6.52 15.04 -20.41
C GLU A 64 -5.95 13.61 -20.40
N ALA A 65 -4.81 13.39 -19.74
CA ALA A 65 -4.16 12.09 -19.64
C ALA A 65 -3.19 12.05 -18.45
N TYR A 66 -3.63 11.43 -17.35
CA TYR A 66 -2.76 11.14 -16.22
C TYR A 66 -2.08 9.79 -16.39
N THR A 67 -0.78 9.76 -16.10
CA THR A 67 0.02 8.53 -16.05
C THR A 67 0.42 8.26 -14.60
N TYR A 68 0.18 7.05 -14.15
CA TYR A 68 0.54 6.57 -12.82
C TYR A 68 1.78 5.69 -12.92
N LYS A 69 2.81 6.00 -12.12
CA LYS A 69 4.08 5.28 -12.11
C LYS A 69 4.45 4.89 -10.69
N PHE A 70 4.81 3.63 -10.51
CA PHE A 70 5.40 3.14 -9.27
C PHE A 70 6.87 3.53 -9.16
N SER A 71 7.32 3.85 -7.95
CA SER A 71 8.73 4.08 -7.65
C SER A 71 9.59 2.83 -7.89
N THR A 72 9.07 1.67 -7.52
CA THR A 72 9.64 0.32 -7.71
C THR A 72 8.48 -0.67 -7.92
N GLU A 73 8.77 -1.88 -8.42
CA GLU A 73 7.72 -2.87 -8.69
C GLU A 73 7.13 -3.42 -7.38
N PRO A 74 5.81 -3.25 -7.13
CA PRO A 74 5.18 -3.77 -5.92
C PRO A 74 5.00 -5.28 -6.01
N VAL A 75 5.31 -5.96 -4.91
CA VAL A 75 5.20 -7.43 -4.79
C VAL A 75 4.07 -7.82 -3.82
N GLY A 76 3.71 -6.94 -2.89
CA GLY A 76 2.62 -7.19 -1.97
C GLY A 76 2.29 -5.98 -1.10
N ILE A 77 1.45 -6.23 -0.09
CA ILE A 77 0.91 -5.20 0.81
C ILE A 77 1.34 -5.52 2.24
N LEU A 78 1.90 -4.55 2.96
CA LEU A 78 2.26 -4.72 4.37
C LEU A 78 1.01 -4.94 5.22
N PHE A 79 0.95 -6.06 5.92
CA PHE A 79 -0.24 -6.47 6.66
C PHE A 79 -0.43 -5.73 7.99
N ALA A 80 0.67 -5.43 8.69
CA ALA A 80 0.65 -4.79 9.99
C ALA A 80 1.63 -3.62 10.04
N THR A 81 1.28 -2.55 10.74
CA THR A 81 2.16 -1.39 10.91
C THR A 81 3.46 -1.84 11.58
N THR A 82 4.59 -1.46 10.99
CA THR A 82 5.92 -1.83 11.47
C THR A 82 6.71 -0.56 11.83
N GLU A 83 7.24 -0.52 13.05
CA GLU A 83 8.14 0.54 13.49
C GLU A 83 9.57 0.25 13.02
N VAL A 84 10.14 1.12 12.19
CA VAL A 84 11.49 0.97 11.62
C VAL A 84 12.45 2.06 12.12
N THR A 85 12.20 2.61 13.31
CA THR A 85 12.95 3.72 13.92
C THR A 85 14.45 3.43 14.00
N TYR A 86 14.83 2.21 14.39
CA TYR A 86 16.22 1.80 14.61
C TYR A 86 16.74 0.88 13.49
N GLY A 87 16.15 0.96 12.31
CA GLY A 87 16.53 0.18 11.14
C GLY A 87 15.47 -0.82 10.72
N GLN A 88 15.86 -1.67 9.78
CA GLN A 88 14.97 -2.62 9.13
C GLN A 88 14.35 -3.58 10.13
N GLN A 89 13.08 -3.93 9.93
CA GLN A 89 12.34 -4.87 10.79
C GLN A 89 11.70 -5.99 10.00
N ALA A 90 11.37 -7.09 10.66
CA ALA A 90 10.52 -8.11 10.06
C ALA A 90 9.07 -7.62 9.97
N GLY A 91 8.43 -7.92 8.84
CA GLY A 91 7.02 -7.64 8.58
C GLY A 91 6.31 -8.82 7.93
N ALA A 92 4.99 -8.71 7.83
CA ALA A 92 4.16 -9.66 7.12
C ALA A 92 3.68 -9.02 5.82
N LEU A 93 4.05 -9.62 4.68
CA LEU A 93 3.67 -9.19 3.35
C LEU A 93 2.52 -10.04 2.85
N MET A 94 1.37 -9.44 2.60
CA MET A 94 0.23 -10.10 1.97
C MET A 94 0.46 -10.21 0.47
N ILE A 95 0.44 -11.45 -0.04
CA ILE A 95 0.65 -11.80 -1.45
C ILE A 95 -0.64 -12.25 -2.15
N ALA A 96 -1.62 -12.71 -1.38
CA ALA A 96 -2.94 -13.09 -1.89
C ALA A 96 -4.02 -12.67 -0.89
N GLY A 97 -5.17 -12.24 -1.39
CA GLY A 97 -6.28 -11.79 -0.53
C GLY A 97 -7.23 -10.85 -1.26
N SER A 98 -8.16 -10.25 -0.52
CA SER A 98 -9.07 -9.22 -1.02
C SER A 98 -8.93 -7.95 -0.21
N VAL A 99 -8.79 -6.81 -0.87
CA VAL A 99 -8.55 -5.50 -0.22
C VAL A 99 -9.46 -4.41 -0.78
N ASN A 100 -9.80 -3.45 0.06
CA ASN A 100 -10.44 -2.19 -0.35
C ASN A 100 -9.34 -1.17 -0.67
N THR A 101 -9.21 -0.79 -1.94
CA THR A 101 -8.12 0.07 -2.42
C THR A 101 -8.14 1.45 -1.79
N GLU A 102 -9.32 1.97 -1.46
CA GLU A 102 -9.52 3.27 -0.81
C GLU A 102 -8.94 3.36 0.61
N ARG A 103 -8.67 2.19 1.23
CA ARG A 103 -8.13 2.07 2.59
C ARG A 103 -6.65 1.73 2.61
N LEU A 104 -6.04 1.50 1.45
CA LEU A 104 -4.61 1.27 1.33
C LEU A 104 -3.83 2.57 1.59
N GLN A 105 -2.57 2.42 1.96
CA GLN A 105 -1.71 3.55 2.30
C GLN A 105 -0.91 3.97 1.08
N GLY A 106 -1.18 5.19 0.61
CA GLY A 106 -0.51 5.79 -0.53
C GLY A 106 -1.46 6.63 -1.38
N ASP A 107 -0.89 7.53 -2.15
CA ASP A 107 -1.65 8.38 -3.05
C ASP A 107 -1.95 7.67 -4.37
N TYR A 108 -3.08 8.02 -5.01
CA TYR A 108 -3.44 7.59 -6.37
C TYR A 108 -3.60 6.08 -6.59
N LEU A 109 -3.80 5.30 -5.52
CA LEU A 109 -3.91 3.84 -5.61
C LEU A 109 -5.19 3.38 -6.30
N VAL A 110 -6.28 4.11 -6.11
CA VAL A 110 -7.57 3.82 -6.74
C VAL A 110 -7.47 4.00 -8.25
N GLU A 111 -6.80 5.06 -8.70
CA GLU A 111 -6.62 5.35 -10.12
C GLU A 111 -5.56 4.47 -10.79
N ALA A 112 -4.58 3.96 -10.03
CA ALA A 112 -3.55 3.04 -10.52
C ALA A 112 -3.95 1.55 -10.41
N VAL A 113 -5.22 1.25 -10.11
CA VAL A 113 -5.67 -0.11 -9.76
C VAL A 113 -5.44 -1.13 -10.88
N ASP A 114 -5.55 -0.74 -12.15
CA ASP A 114 -5.29 -1.64 -13.28
C ASP A 114 -3.85 -2.16 -13.27
N GLN A 115 -2.90 -1.29 -12.94
CA GLN A 115 -1.49 -1.67 -12.85
C GLN A 115 -1.24 -2.52 -11.59
N LEU A 116 -1.97 -2.27 -10.49
CA LEU A 116 -1.88 -3.09 -9.28
C LEU A 116 -2.36 -4.53 -9.55
N VAL A 117 -3.49 -4.68 -10.25
CA VAL A 117 -4.03 -5.99 -10.65
C VAL A 117 -3.05 -6.74 -11.57
N GLU A 118 -2.35 -6.03 -12.46
CA GLU A 118 -1.34 -6.63 -13.32
C GLU A 118 -0.10 -7.12 -12.55
N LYS A 119 0.38 -6.34 -11.59
CA LYS A 119 1.60 -6.67 -10.82
C LYS A 119 1.34 -7.66 -9.68
N MET A 120 0.15 -7.64 -9.09
CA MET A 120 -0.25 -8.49 -7.98
C MET A 120 -1.51 -9.30 -8.35
N PRO A 121 -1.40 -10.30 -9.23
CA PRO A 121 -2.57 -11.00 -9.79
C PRO A 121 -3.36 -11.82 -8.78
N PHE A 122 -2.76 -12.16 -7.63
CA PHE A 122 -3.41 -12.92 -6.56
C PHE A 122 -4.12 -12.02 -5.52
N VAL A 123 -3.93 -10.71 -5.61
CA VAL A 123 -4.63 -9.73 -4.77
C VAL A 123 -5.82 -9.18 -5.53
N LYS A 124 -7.01 -9.34 -4.95
CA LYS A 124 -8.27 -8.82 -5.47
C LYS A 124 -8.48 -7.41 -4.94
N PHE A 125 -8.47 -6.42 -5.83
CA PHE A 125 -8.67 -5.02 -5.50
C PHE A 125 -10.14 -4.61 -5.66
N PHE A 126 -10.72 -4.01 -4.62
CA PHE A 126 -12.08 -3.46 -4.66
C PHE A 126 -12.03 -1.93 -4.61
N VAL A 127 -12.78 -1.30 -5.51
CA VAL A 127 -13.01 0.16 -5.55
C VAL A 127 -14.51 0.39 -5.51
N ASP A 128 -14.99 1.23 -4.59
CA ASP A 128 -16.43 1.48 -4.36
C ASP A 128 -17.26 0.18 -4.23
N GLY A 129 -16.67 -0.86 -3.61
CA GLY A 129 -17.30 -2.17 -3.44
C GLY A 129 -17.34 -3.06 -4.68
N SER A 130 -16.83 -2.60 -5.83
CA SER A 130 -16.73 -3.38 -7.07
C SER A 130 -15.34 -3.97 -7.27
N LEU A 131 -15.28 -5.26 -7.61
CA LEU A 131 -14.02 -5.96 -7.91
C LEU A 131 -13.43 -5.41 -9.21
N GLN A 132 -12.19 -4.95 -9.14
CA GLN A 132 -11.42 -4.52 -10.30
C GLN A 132 -10.69 -5.74 -10.88
N VAL A 133 -10.89 -5.96 -12.17
CA VAL A 133 -10.22 -6.99 -12.94
C VAL A 133 -9.55 -6.33 -14.14
N LYS A 134 -8.36 -6.81 -14.51
CA LYS A 134 -7.67 -6.31 -15.70
C LYS A 134 -8.61 -6.41 -16.89
N ALA A 135 -8.90 -5.28 -17.54
CA ALA A 135 -9.67 -5.27 -18.77
C ALA A 135 -8.95 -6.13 -19.81
N ALA A 136 -9.66 -7.03 -20.47
CA ALA A 136 -9.10 -7.79 -21.59
C ALA A 136 -8.70 -6.79 -22.67
N THR A 137 -7.41 -6.73 -23.01
CA THR A 137 -6.96 -5.94 -24.16
C THR A 137 -7.70 -6.49 -25.39
N PRO A 138 -8.54 -5.68 -26.08
CA PRO A 138 -9.21 -6.17 -27.28
C PRO A 138 -8.12 -6.54 -28.28
N ILE A 139 -8.12 -7.80 -28.70
CA ILE A 139 -7.29 -8.27 -29.81
C ILE A 139 -7.93 -7.64 -31.06
N ALA A 140 -7.24 -6.66 -31.63
CA ALA A 140 -7.60 -6.03 -32.90
C ALA A 140 -7.36 -6.99 -34.07
#